data_AF-A0A382WL29-F1
#
_entry.id   AF-A0A382WL29-F1
#
_cell.length_a   1.000
_cell.length_b   1.000
_cell.length_c   1.000
_cell.angle_alpha   90.00
_cell.angle_beta   90.00
_cell.angle_gamma   90.00
#
_symmetry.space_group_name_H-M   'P 1'
#
loop_
_entity.id
_entity.type
_entity.pdbx_description
1 polymer ?
#
loop_
_entity_poly.entity_id
_entity_poly.type
_entity_poly.pdbx_seq_one_letter_code
_entity_poly.pdbx_strand_id
1 'polypeptide(L)'
;KFSLPRNLDMKTGTVSNLNIVYKLMGASEVRKAMVFPYPAYSKKLLEGGIPRVKPDFKKFDFLDIDLNNHLIIIKKGKWKLKQDLLIPRGFKVIFNSGVILDLINSSKILSYSPLEAMGTEELPIVITSSDGTGQGISVINAHEPSKFTHVIFKNLSSSSNGSWELTGSLNFYESPVEFYKCAFLDNKKGDDLLNIIRSKFVIGSSLFKRTFADALDVDFSSGEIVNTSFVRCGTLGKNGDGVDVSGSSIRVKSLIFDNIADKALSVGENSVVEGDD
;
A
#
# COMPACT_ATOMS: atom_id res chain seq x y z
N LYS A 1 -24.59 12.38 16.76
CA LYS A 1 -23.61 11.46 17.39
C LYS A 1 -24.31 10.12 17.60
N PHE A 2 -23.96 9.09 16.82
CA PHE A 2 -24.55 7.75 16.96
C PHE A 2 -23.84 7.03 18.11
N SER A 3 -24.59 6.59 19.11
CA SER A 3 -24.05 5.86 20.27
C SER A 3 -24.40 4.39 20.13
N LEU A 4 -23.38 3.53 20.08
CA LEU A 4 -23.57 2.08 20.10
C LEU A 4 -24.21 1.65 21.43
N PRO A 5 -25.10 0.63 21.43
CA PRO A 5 -25.62 0.06 22.66
C PRO A 5 -24.48 -0.45 23.53
N ARG A 6 -24.48 -0.09 24.82
CA ARG A 6 -23.40 -0.45 25.76
C ARG A 6 -23.20 -1.96 25.95
N ASN A 7 -24.17 -2.77 25.51
CA ASN A 7 -24.20 -4.22 25.72
C ASN A 7 -24.01 -5.02 24.41
N LEU A 8 -23.49 -4.39 23.35
CA LEU A 8 -23.27 -5.05 22.07
C LEU A 8 -22.05 -5.99 22.15
N ASP A 9 -22.27 -7.31 22.22
CA ASP A 9 -21.19 -8.33 22.23
C ASP A 9 -20.63 -8.52 20.80
N MET A 10 -19.52 -7.84 20.51
CA MET A 10 -18.83 -7.78 19.21
C MET A 10 -17.96 -9.01 18.91
N LYS A 11 -18.34 -10.21 19.38
CA LYS A 11 -17.67 -11.46 18.98
C LYS A 11 -17.87 -11.70 17.48
N THR A 12 -16.90 -12.36 16.85
CA THR A 12 -16.75 -12.53 15.39
C THR A 12 -17.95 -13.15 14.65
N GLY A 13 -18.95 -13.70 15.36
CA GLY A 13 -20.19 -14.20 14.78
C GLY A 13 -21.37 -13.23 14.78
N THR A 14 -21.32 -12.11 15.54
CA THR A 14 -22.46 -11.19 15.71
C THR A 14 -22.54 -10.10 14.64
N VAL A 15 -21.42 -9.82 13.94
CA VAL A 15 -21.29 -8.67 13.03
C VAL A 15 -21.81 -8.97 11.60
N SER A 16 -21.87 -10.25 11.19
CA SER A 16 -22.28 -10.64 9.83
C SER A 16 -23.75 -10.36 9.50
N ASN A 17 -24.59 -10.08 10.50
CA ASN A 17 -26.00 -9.74 10.33
C ASN A 17 -26.35 -8.34 10.84
N LEU A 18 -25.33 -7.51 11.11
CA LEU A 18 -25.56 -6.16 11.62
C LEU A 18 -26.19 -5.30 10.52
N ASN A 19 -27.25 -4.57 10.88
CA ASN A 19 -27.93 -3.66 9.99
C ASN A 19 -28.10 -2.32 10.70
N ILE A 20 -27.85 -1.23 9.98
CA ILE A 20 -28.20 0.11 10.41
C ILE A 20 -29.59 0.43 9.87
N VAL A 21 -30.49 0.76 10.79
CA VAL A 21 -31.80 1.32 10.46
C VAL A 21 -31.70 2.83 10.61
N TYR A 22 -31.95 3.56 9.53
CA TYR A 22 -31.80 5.01 9.50
C TYR A 22 -32.95 5.68 8.74
N LYS A 23 -33.21 6.93 9.07
CA LYS A 23 -34.20 7.77 8.39
C LYS A 23 -33.54 9.09 8.03
N LEU A 24 -33.52 9.40 6.74
CA LEU A 24 -33.00 10.68 6.26
C LEU A 24 -33.95 11.79 6.69
N MET A 25 -33.39 12.94 7.11
CA MET A 25 -34.20 14.09 7.48
C MET A 25 -35.05 14.52 6.29
N GLY A 26 -36.37 14.63 6.50
CA GLY A 26 -37.34 14.95 5.43
C GLY A 26 -37.88 13.73 4.65
N ALA A 27 -37.31 12.54 4.81
CA ALA A 27 -37.91 11.32 4.26
C ALA A 27 -39.07 10.85 5.17
N SER A 28 -40.12 10.26 4.59
CA SER A 28 -41.17 9.57 5.34
C SER A 28 -40.74 8.15 5.73
N GLU A 29 -39.94 7.51 4.88
CA GLU A 29 -39.55 6.11 4.99
C GLU A 29 -38.30 5.88 5.85
N VAL A 30 -38.32 4.76 6.56
CA VAL A 30 -37.17 4.23 7.29
C VAL A 30 -36.44 3.25 6.37
N ARG A 31 -35.13 3.43 6.23
CA ARG A 31 -34.27 2.58 5.41
C ARG A 31 -33.43 1.66 6.27
N LYS A 32 -33.01 0.55 5.69
CA LYS A 32 -32.14 -0.45 6.32
C LYS A 32 -30.94 -0.68 5.40
N ALA A 33 -29.74 -0.53 5.93
CA ALA A 33 -28.50 -0.88 5.25
C ALA A 33 -27.79 -1.98 6.04
N MET A 34 -27.22 -2.95 5.34
CA MET A 34 -26.33 -3.93 5.94
C MET A 34 -25.03 -3.24 6.34
N VAL A 35 -24.55 -3.51 7.54
CA VAL A 35 -23.19 -3.11 7.92
C VAL A 35 -22.27 -4.19 7.39
N PHE A 36 -21.45 -3.84 6.40
CA PHE A 36 -20.38 -4.71 5.98
C PHE A 36 -19.35 -4.75 7.11
N PRO A 37 -19.05 -5.93 7.68
CA PRO A 37 -17.93 -6.06 8.59
C PRO A 37 -16.66 -5.79 7.79
N TYR A 38 -16.18 -4.54 7.80
CA TYR A 38 -14.82 -4.27 7.39
C TYR A 38 -13.93 -5.01 8.39
N PRO A 39 -13.08 -5.96 7.96
CA PRO A 39 -12.26 -6.70 8.89
C PRO A 39 -11.39 -5.69 9.64
N ALA A 40 -11.66 -5.50 10.93
CA ALA A 40 -10.69 -4.88 11.81
C ALA A 40 -9.41 -5.72 11.61
N TYR A 41 -8.37 -5.11 11.02
CA TYR A 41 -7.07 -5.74 10.82
C TYR A 41 -6.79 -6.58 12.05
N SER A 42 -6.76 -7.90 11.86
CA SER A 42 -6.96 -8.79 12.99
C SER A 42 -5.89 -8.47 14.02
N LYS A 43 -6.31 -8.14 15.24
CA LYS A 43 -5.40 -7.98 16.38
C LYS A 43 -4.50 -9.21 16.55
N LYS A 44 -4.89 -10.35 15.98
CA LYS A 44 -4.13 -11.58 15.77
C LYS A 44 -2.79 -11.40 15.02
N LEU A 45 -2.63 -10.39 14.17
CA LEU A 45 -1.37 -10.04 13.52
C LEU A 45 -0.37 -9.42 14.52
N LEU A 46 -0.89 -8.76 15.57
CA LEU A 46 -0.11 -8.15 16.66
C LEU A 46 0.06 -9.10 17.86
N GLU A 47 -0.97 -9.90 18.18
CA GLU A 47 -1.01 -10.80 19.35
C GLU A 47 -0.55 -12.23 19.03
N GLY A 48 -0.64 -12.68 17.78
CA GLY A 48 -0.19 -14.01 17.33
C GLY A 48 1.32 -14.13 17.15
N GLY A 49 2.06 -13.05 17.37
CA GLY A 49 3.44 -12.91 16.97
C GLY A 49 3.55 -12.85 15.45
N ILE A 50 4.37 -11.93 14.95
CA ILE A 50 5.00 -12.07 13.62
C ILE A 50 5.43 -13.53 13.51
N PRO A 51 5.10 -14.27 12.43
CA PRO A 51 5.58 -15.64 12.26
C PRO A 51 7.06 -15.64 12.63
N ARG A 52 7.45 -16.44 13.65
CA ARG A 52 8.86 -16.65 14.02
C ARG A 52 9.58 -17.45 12.93
N VAL A 53 9.31 -17.14 11.67
CA VAL A 53 10.11 -17.56 10.54
C VAL A 53 11.40 -16.79 10.71
N LYS A 54 12.45 -17.50 11.15
CA LYS A 54 13.80 -16.93 11.12
C LYS A 54 14.07 -16.50 9.68
N PRO A 55 14.35 -15.21 9.42
CA PRO A 55 14.73 -14.76 8.09
C PRO A 55 15.95 -15.54 7.64
N ASP A 56 15.84 -16.28 6.54
CA ASP A 56 16.95 -17.05 5.99
C ASP A 56 17.60 -16.26 4.87
N PHE A 57 18.24 -15.17 5.26
CA PHE A 57 18.80 -14.25 4.30
C PHE A 57 19.96 -14.84 3.48
N LYS A 58 20.60 -15.91 3.97
CA LYS A 58 21.67 -16.63 3.27
C LYS A 58 21.21 -17.23 1.94
N LYS A 59 19.90 -17.34 1.72
CA LYS A 59 19.32 -17.83 0.46
C LYS A 59 19.33 -16.80 -0.67
N PHE A 60 19.74 -15.56 -0.41
CA PHE A 60 19.65 -14.47 -1.38
C PHE A 60 21.04 -13.90 -1.67
N ASP A 61 21.64 -14.33 -2.78
CA ASP A 61 22.99 -13.89 -3.20
C ASP A 61 23.10 -12.39 -3.45
N PHE A 62 21.98 -11.70 -3.61
CA PHE A 62 21.92 -10.26 -3.84
C PHE A 62 21.90 -9.43 -2.55
N LEU A 63 21.82 -10.07 -1.38
CA LEU A 63 21.89 -9.40 -0.10
C LEU A 63 23.34 -9.36 0.41
N ASP A 64 23.75 -8.21 0.90
CA ASP A 64 24.90 -8.03 1.78
C ASP A 64 24.38 -7.64 3.17
N ILE A 65 24.87 -8.29 4.21
CA ILE A 65 24.23 -8.27 5.54
C ILE A 65 25.27 -8.09 6.60
N ASP A 66 25.14 -6.98 7.31
CA ASP A 66 25.91 -6.68 8.50
C ASP A 66 24.99 -6.83 9.72
N LEU A 67 25.10 -7.97 10.39
CA LEU A 67 24.31 -8.26 11.59
C LEU A 67 24.73 -7.41 12.79
N ASN A 68 25.98 -6.92 12.83
CA ASN A 68 26.47 -6.11 13.95
C ASN A 68 25.91 -4.69 13.87
N ASN A 69 25.81 -4.15 12.66
CA ASN A 69 25.26 -2.82 12.40
C ASN A 69 23.76 -2.86 12.04
N HIS A 70 23.13 -4.04 12.08
CA HIS A 70 21.74 -4.25 11.66
C HIS A 70 21.42 -3.65 10.29
N LEU A 71 22.28 -3.90 9.30
CA LEU A 71 22.19 -3.34 7.96
C LEU A 71 22.01 -4.45 6.92
N ILE A 72 21.05 -4.28 6.01
CA ILE A 72 20.84 -5.13 4.85
C ILE A 72 20.95 -4.26 3.61
N ILE A 73 21.85 -4.61 2.69
CA ILE A 73 22.05 -3.93 1.42
C ILE A 73 21.64 -4.87 0.29
N ILE A 74 20.71 -4.43 -0.55
CA ILE A 74 20.39 -5.05 -1.83
C ILE A 74 21.42 -4.54 -2.83
N LYS A 75 22.32 -5.42 -3.26
CA LYS A 75 23.43 -5.09 -4.15
C LYS A 75 22.92 -4.68 -5.53
N LYS A 76 23.57 -3.71 -6.15
CA LYS A 76 23.34 -3.34 -7.56
C LYS A 76 23.44 -4.57 -8.46
N GLY A 77 22.53 -4.69 -9.42
CA GLY A 77 22.49 -5.81 -10.36
C GLY A 77 21.06 -6.16 -10.78
N LYS A 78 20.96 -7.18 -11.63
CA LYS A 78 19.69 -7.78 -12.05
C LYS A 78 19.48 -9.06 -11.26
N TRP A 79 18.42 -9.12 -10.47
CA TRP A 79 18.15 -10.19 -9.53
C TRP A 79 16.74 -10.73 -9.71
N LYS A 80 16.57 -12.02 -9.41
CA LYS A 80 15.25 -12.66 -9.37
C LYS A 80 14.93 -13.05 -7.94
N LEU A 81 13.79 -12.59 -7.44
CA LEU A 81 13.20 -13.07 -6.20
C LEU A 81 12.19 -14.16 -6.57
N LYS A 82 12.42 -15.39 -6.10
CA LYS A 82 11.56 -16.56 -6.40
C LYS A 82 10.77 -17.06 -5.20
N GLN A 83 11.07 -16.53 -4.02
CA GLN A 83 10.50 -16.89 -2.73
C GLN A 83 10.43 -15.63 -1.88
N ASP A 84 9.55 -15.60 -0.88
CA ASP A 84 9.33 -14.41 -0.07
C ASP A 84 10.62 -13.96 0.65
N LEU A 85 10.90 -12.65 0.59
CA LEU A 85 11.92 -11.99 1.38
C LEU A 85 11.26 -11.38 2.62
N LEU A 86 11.52 -11.99 3.77
CA LEU A 86 11.05 -11.50 5.06
C LEU A 86 12.14 -10.66 5.73
N ILE A 87 11.87 -9.40 6.03
CA ILE A 87 12.78 -8.50 6.72
C ILE A 87 12.20 -8.22 8.12
N PRO A 88 12.89 -8.62 9.21
CA PRO A 88 12.42 -8.40 10.57
C PRO A 88 12.63 -6.94 10.98
N ARG A 89 12.13 -6.59 12.17
CA ARG A 89 12.32 -5.27 12.78
C ARG A 89 13.78 -5.01 13.12
N GLY A 90 14.12 -3.72 13.21
CA GLY A 90 15.40 -3.24 13.73
C GLY A 90 16.53 -3.20 12.71
N PHE A 91 16.25 -3.46 11.44
CA PHE A 91 17.24 -3.33 10.37
C PHE A 91 17.10 -2.00 9.64
N LYS A 92 18.23 -1.45 9.19
CA LYS A 92 18.27 -0.51 8.08
C LYS A 92 18.37 -1.30 6.78
N VAL A 93 17.47 -1.05 5.82
CA VAL A 93 17.46 -1.77 4.53
C VAL A 93 17.70 -0.78 3.41
N ILE A 94 18.75 -1.01 2.63
CA ILE A 94 19.17 -0.11 1.55
C ILE A 94 19.15 -0.84 0.22
N PHE A 95 18.49 -0.26 -0.78
CA PHE A 95 18.59 -0.68 -2.18
C PHE A 95 19.58 0.24 -2.88
N ASN A 96 20.68 -0.32 -3.37
CA ASN A 96 21.65 0.46 -4.14
C ASN A 96 21.04 0.93 -5.47
N SER A 97 21.43 2.12 -5.93
CA SER A 97 21.05 2.63 -7.24
C SER A 97 21.38 1.64 -8.37
N GLY A 98 20.48 1.53 -9.36
CA GLY A 98 20.60 0.58 -10.47
C GLY A 98 20.25 -0.88 -10.14
N VAL A 99 19.65 -1.16 -8.98
CA VAL A 99 19.03 -2.46 -8.69
C VAL A 99 17.85 -2.69 -9.63
N ILE A 100 17.80 -3.88 -10.23
CA ILE A 100 16.62 -4.39 -10.93
C ILE A 100 16.25 -5.71 -10.25
N LEU A 101 15.12 -5.71 -9.54
CA LEU A 101 14.62 -6.86 -8.80
C LEU A 101 13.31 -7.35 -9.43
N ASP A 102 13.36 -8.57 -9.96
CA ASP A 102 12.24 -9.24 -10.63
C ASP A 102 11.60 -10.28 -9.69
N LEU A 103 10.41 -9.96 -9.19
CA LEU A 103 9.60 -10.80 -8.31
C LEU A 103 8.78 -11.76 -9.17
N ILE A 104 9.07 -13.05 -9.04
CA ILE A 104 8.39 -14.11 -9.79
C ILE A 104 7.88 -15.19 -8.84
N ASN A 105 7.08 -16.13 -9.36
CA ASN A 105 6.50 -17.24 -8.60
C ASN A 105 5.69 -16.77 -7.36
N SER A 106 4.93 -15.68 -7.51
CA SER A 106 4.13 -15.08 -6.44
C SER A 106 4.93 -14.64 -5.20
N SER A 107 6.25 -14.41 -5.36
CA SER A 107 7.09 -13.91 -4.28
C SER A 107 6.78 -12.46 -3.91
N LYS A 108 7.08 -12.10 -2.66
CA LYS A 108 6.92 -10.75 -2.10
C LYS A 108 8.09 -10.35 -1.21
N ILE A 109 8.18 -9.06 -0.96
CA ILE A 109 8.99 -8.50 0.12
C ILE A 109 8.04 -8.10 1.25
N LEU A 110 8.18 -8.74 2.41
CA LEU A 110 7.44 -8.37 3.61
C LEU A 110 8.44 -7.82 4.63
N SER A 111 8.33 -6.53 4.94
CA SER A 111 9.24 -5.83 5.82
C SER A 111 8.57 -5.32 7.08
N TYR A 112 9.21 -5.53 8.22
CA TYR A 112 8.91 -4.86 9.48
C TYR A 112 9.95 -3.78 9.82
N SER A 113 10.80 -3.43 8.85
CA SER A 113 11.80 -2.37 8.91
C SER A 113 11.58 -1.36 7.79
N PRO A 114 11.98 -0.09 7.96
CA PRO A 114 11.93 0.90 6.89
C PRO A 114 12.83 0.49 5.72
N LEU A 115 12.40 0.84 4.51
CA LEU A 115 13.14 0.58 3.27
C LEU A 115 13.67 1.90 2.70
N GLU A 116 14.94 1.94 2.32
CA GLU A 116 15.58 3.09 1.68
C GLU A 116 16.04 2.69 0.27
N ALA A 117 15.37 3.18 -0.76
CA ALA A 117 15.68 2.93 -2.16
C ALA A 117 15.94 4.25 -2.89
N MET A 118 17.23 4.61 -2.96
CA MET A 118 17.69 5.90 -3.49
C MET A 118 18.35 5.71 -4.85
N GLY A 119 17.54 5.64 -5.90
CA GLY A 119 17.98 5.61 -7.29
C GLY A 119 18.34 7.00 -7.83
N THR A 120 18.76 7.05 -9.09
CA THR A 120 18.92 8.30 -9.86
C THR A 120 18.18 8.20 -11.18
N GLU A 121 18.11 9.28 -11.95
CA GLU A 121 17.51 9.27 -13.29
C GLU A 121 18.25 8.33 -14.25
N GLU A 122 19.58 8.30 -14.17
CA GLU A 122 20.45 7.46 -15.02
C GLU A 122 20.46 6.00 -14.55
N LEU A 123 20.36 5.79 -13.23
CA LEU A 123 20.40 4.49 -12.57
C LEU A 123 19.20 4.33 -11.64
N PRO A 124 17.98 4.23 -12.21
CA PRO A 124 16.78 4.02 -11.41
C PRO A 124 16.81 2.65 -10.77
N ILE A 125 16.10 2.51 -9.65
CA ILE A 125 15.81 1.20 -9.07
C ILE A 125 14.51 0.69 -9.70
N VAL A 126 14.50 -0.56 -10.15
CA VAL A 126 13.33 -1.17 -10.78
C VAL A 126 12.90 -2.38 -9.96
N ILE A 127 11.64 -2.38 -9.52
CA ILE A 127 11.00 -3.49 -8.83
C ILE A 127 9.84 -3.94 -9.70
N THR A 128 9.97 -5.13 -10.29
CA THR A 128 9.08 -5.58 -11.35
C THR A 128 8.64 -7.02 -11.14
N SER A 129 7.64 -7.46 -11.90
CA SER A 129 7.37 -8.89 -12.09
C SER A 129 7.28 -9.22 -13.58
N SER A 130 8.14 -10.11 -14.05
CA SER A 130 8.17 -10.54 -15.46
C SER A 130 7.10 -11.58 -15.79
N ASP A 131 6.68 -12.38 -14.81
CA ASP A 131 5.56 -13.33 -14.94
C ASP A 131 4.21 -12.74 -14.49
N GLY A 132 4.20 -11.50 -13.99
CA GLY A 132 3.02 -10.79 -13.51
C GLY A 132 2.48 -11.27 -12.16
N THR A 133 3.13 -12.24 -11.52
CA THR A 133 2.67 -12.86 -10.28
C THR A 133 3.26 -12.23 -9.03
N GLY A 134 4.38 -11.50 -9.16
CA GLY A 134 5.11 -10.93 -8.04
C GLY A 134 4.23 -10.02 -7.18
N GLN A 135 4.12 -10.34 -5.90
CA GLN A 135 3.19 -9.75 -4.94
C GLN A 135 3.70 -8.45 -4.29
N GLY A 136 4.71 -7.83 -4.91
CA GLY A 136 5.25 -6.53 -4.54
C GLY A 136 5.83 -6.43 -3.13
N ILE A 137 5.56 -5.30 -2.46
CA ILE A 137 6.18 -4.93 -1.19
C ILE A 137 5.10 -4.60 -0.16
N SER A 138 5.27 -5.08 1.06
CA SER A 138 4.46 -4.67 2.19
C SER A 138 5.37 -4.30 3.36
N VAL A 139 5.21 -3.07 3.87
CA VAL A 139 5.91 -2.58 5.07
C VAL A 139 4.89 -2.43 6.18
N ILE A 140 5.12 -3.14 7.29
CA ILE A 140 4.17 -3.26 8.39
C ILE A 140 4.82 -2.79 9.69
N ASN A 141 4.18 -1.79 10.30
CA ASN A 141 4.51 -1.26 11.62
C ASN A 141 6.00 -0.85 11.74
N ALA A 142 6.55 -0.21 10.72
CA ALA A 142 7.87 0.40 10.74
C ALA A 142 7.75 1.88 11.14
N HIS A 143 8.26 2.25 12.31
CA HIS A 143 8.03 3.59 12.86
C HIS A 143 8.80 4.72 12.16
N GLU A 144 9.89 4.39 11.48
CA GLU A 144 10.67 5.32 10.67
C GLU A 144 10.18 5.34 9.21
N PRO A 145 10.31 6.47 8.51
CA PRO A 145 9.83 6.57 7.13
C PRO A 145 10.65 5.70 6.19
N SER A 146 9.96 4.90 5.37
CA SER A 146 10.56 4.33 4.17
C SER A 146 10.72 5.42 3.10
N LYS A 147 11.81 5.40 2.35
CA LYS A 147 12.16 6.45 1.38
C LYS A 147 12.45 5.83 0.02
N PHE A 148 11.76 6.33 -1.00
CA PHE A 148 11.91 5.88 -2.37
C PHE A 148 12.16 7.09 -3.25
N THR A 149 13.27 7.09 -3.98
CA THR A 149 13.62 8.12 -4.95
C THR A 149 14.05 7.49 -6.25
N HIS A 150 13.50 7.95 -7.39
CA HIS A 150 13.79 7.38 -8.72
C HIS A 150 13.59 5.85 -8.78
N VAL A 151 12.44 5.39 -8.27
CA VAL A 151 12.05 3.97 -8.24
C VAL A 151 10.89 3.71 -9.20
N ILE A 152 11.01 2.64 -9.97
CA ILE A 152 9.97 2.17 -10.90
C ILE A 152 9.39 0.87 -10.37
N PHE A 153 8.12 0.88 -9.98
CA PHE A 153 7.33 -0.28 -9.64
C PHE A 153 6.48 -0.69 -10.84
N LYS A 154 6.62 -1.93 -11.31
CA LYS A 154 5.97 -2.33 -12.57
C LYS A 154 5.44 -3.76 -12.57
N ASN A 155 4.26 -3.98 -13.14
CA ASN A 155 3.69 -5.32 -13.38
C ASN A 155 3.48 -6.17 -12.11
N LEU A 156 3.46 -5.56 -10.93
CA LEU A 156 3.25 -6.26 -9.66
C LEU A 156 1.77 -6.63 -9.46
N SER A 157 1.50 -7.51 -8.51
CA SER A 157 0.16 -7.93 -8.07
C SER A 157 -0.01 -7.69 -6.58
N SER A 158 -1.26 -7.63 -6.10
CA SER A 158 -1.55 -7.57 -4.67
C SER A 158 -1.14 -8.83 -3.91
N SER A 159 -0.81 -8.66 -2.62
CA SER A 159 -0.43 -9.78 -1.76
C SER A 159 -1.66 -10.47 -1.17
N SER A 160 -1.88 -11.72 -1.59
CA SER A 160 -2.86 -12.60 -0.95
C SER A 160 -2.19 -13.87 -0.44
N ASN A 161 -2.45 -14.23 0.81
CA ASN A 161 -1.95 -15.45 1.44
C ASN A 161 -3.08 -16.26 2.12
N GLY A 162 -4.33 -16.11 1.66
CA GLY A 162 -5.50 -16.90 2.08
C GLY A 162 -5.96 -16.73 3.54
N SER A 163 -5.18 -16.02 4.36
CA SER A 163 -5.43 -15.74 5.77
C SER A 163 -5.50 -14.24 6.08
N TRP A 164 -5.06 -13.42 5.13
CA TRP A 164 -5.14 -11.96 5.10
C TRP A 164 -4.95 -11.51 3.65
N GLU A 165 -5.56 -10.39 3.30
CA GLU A 165 -5.46 -9.77 1.99
C GLU A 165 -4.99 -8.33 2.20
N LEU A 166 -3.81 -8.02 1.66
CA LEU A 166 -3.43 -6.64 1.43
C LEU A 166 -3.86 -6.32 0.00
N THR A 167 -4.61 -5.24 -0.14
CA THR A 167 -5.33 -4.88 -1.37
C THR A 167 -4.39 -4.30 -2.43
N GLY A 168 -3.29 -3.66 -1.99
CA GLY A 168 -2.28 -3.05 -2.84
C GLY A 168 -1.17 -3.99 -3.32
N SER A 169 -0.54 -3.63 -4.44
CA SER A 169 0.77 -4.17 -4.84
C SER A 169 1.91 -3.62 -3.98
N LEU A 170 1.71 -2.43 -3.43
CA LEU A 170 2.56 -1.78 -2.44
C LEU A 170 1.69 -1.42 -1.25
N ASN A 171 2.10 -1.80 -0.04
CA ASN A 171 1.31 -1.58 1.17
C ASN A 171 2.16 -0.99 2.27
N PHE A 172 1.68 0.09 2.89
CA PHE A 172 2.32 0.75 4.02
C PHE A 172 1.32 0.85 5.17
N TYR A 173 1.40 -0.10 6.08
CA TYR A 173 0.50 -0.20 7.23
C TYR A 173 1.22 0.25 8.49
N GLU A 174 0.71 1.27 9.19
CA GLU A 174 1.35 1.88 10.37
C GLU A 174 2.85 2.15 10.13
N SER A 175 3.19 2.55 8.91
CA SER A 175 4.56 2.70 8.41
C SER A 175 4.66 3.94 7.55
N PRO A 176 5.27 5.04 8.04
CA PRO A 176 5.41 6.26 7.25
C PRO A 176 6.20 6.01 5.95
N VAL A 177 5.90 6.77 4.90
CA VAL A 177 6.56 6.59 3.59
C VAL A 177 6.68 7.88 2.78
N GLU A 178 7.81 8.04 2.12
CA GLU A 178 8.11 9.14 1.20
C GLU A 178 8.46 8.58 -0.19
N PHE A 179 7.75 9.05 -1.21
CA PHE A 179 8.02 8.76 -2.62
C PHE A 179 8.37 10.03 -3.36
N TYR A 180 9.49 10.03 -4.08
CA TYR A 180 9.92 11.16 -4.89
C TYR A 180 10.42 10.72 -6.26
N LYS A 181 9.88 11.30 -7.34
CA LYS A 181 10.24 10.92 -8.72
C LYS A 181 10.09 9.42 -8.99
N CYS A 182 9.02 8.82 -8.47
CA CYS A 182 8.72 7.41 -8.63
C CYS A 182 7.71 7.17 -9.75
N ALA A 183 7.70 5.95 -10.29
CA ALA A 183 6.71 5.52 -11.28
C ALA A 183 6.03 4.22 -10.83
N PHE A 184 4.70 4.20 -10.90
CA PHE A 184 3.82 3.12 -10.46
C PHE A 184 3.00 2.64 -11.64
N LEU A 185 3.36 1.48 -12.19
CA LEU A 185 2.98 1.10 -13.55
C LEU A 185 2.36 -0.30 -13.63
N ASP A 186 1.26 -0.41 -14.37
CA ASP A 186 0.81 -1.68 -14.96
C ASP A 186 0.56 -2.83 -13.97
N ASN A 187 0.10 -2.58 -12.74
CA ASN A 187 -0.21 -3.66 -11.81
C ASN A 187 -1.25 -4.62 -12.41
N LYS A 188 -1.15 -5.91 -12.07
CA LYS A 188 -1.89 -6.99 -12.75
C LYS A 188 -3.15 -7.41 -12.04
N LYS A 189 -3.17 -7.26 -10.72
CA LYS A 189 -4.28 -7.65 -9.85
C LYS A 189 -4.18 -6.85 -8.55
N GLY A 190 -5.32 -6.66 -7.90
CA GLY A 190 -5.46 -5.97 -6.63
C GLY A 190 -6.56 -4.93 -6.74
N ASP A 191 -7.06 -4.50 -5.60
CA ASP A 191 -7.98 -3.37 -5.54
C ASP A 191 -7.17 -2.06 -5.65
N ASP A 192 -5.89 -2.08 -5.24
CA ASP A 192 -5.02 -0.91 -5.31
C ASP A 192 -3.68 -1.23 -5.99
N LEU A 193 -3.03 -0.19 -6.52
CA LEU A 193 -1.60 -0.24 -6.78
C LEU A 193 -0.81 0.07 -5.50
N LEU A 194 -1.06 1.22 -4.88
CA LEU A 194 -0.45 1.65 -3.63
C LEU A 194 -1.54 1.88 -2.57
N ASN A 195 -1.42 1.20 -1.44
CA ASN A 195 -2.33 1.34 -0.32
C ASN A 195 -1.55 1.80 0.94
N ILE A 196 -2.02 2.88 1.57
CA ILE A 196 -1.38 3.51 2.74
C ILE A 196 -2.39 3.57 3.87
N ILE A 197 -2.14 2.83 4.94
CA ILE A 197 -3.07 2.65 6.06
C ILE A 197 -2.44 3.15 7.36
N ARG A 198 -3.15 3.99 8.12
CA ARG A 198 -2.73 4.49 9.44
C ARG A 198 -1.31 5.07 9.46
N SER A 199 -0.94 5.79 8.42
CA SER A 199 0.44 6.23 8.20
C SER A 199 0.52 7.69 7.82
N LYS A 200 1.73 8.26 8.00
CA LYS A 200 2.08 9.54 7.37
C LYS A 200 2.71 9.30 6.01
N PHE A 201 2.43 10.14 5.03
CA PHE A 201 3.06 9.98 3.73
C PHE A 201 3.35 11.27 2.99
N VAL A 202 4.29 11.19 2.04
CA VAL A 202 4.59 12.24 1.06
C VAL A 202 4.76 11.57 -0.30
N ILE A 203 4.08 12.07 -1.33
CA ILE A 203 4.25 11.64 -2.72
C ILE A 203 4.53 12.87 -3.58
N GLY A 204 5.75 12.98 -4.09
CA GLY A 204 6.21 14.13 -4.87
C GLY A 204 6.69 13.75 -6.26
N SER A 205 6.35 14.57 -7.27
CA SER A 205 6.93 14.48 -8.62
C SER A 205 6.83 13.10 -9.27
N SER A 206 5.74 12.37 -9.02
CA SER A 206 5.62 10.94 -9.37
C SER A 206 4.57 10.69 -10.46
N LEU A 207 4.53 9.45 -10.95
CA LEU A 207 3.59 9.01 -11.99
C LEU A 207 2.89 7.71 -11.60
N PHE A 208 1.56 7.71 -11.60
CA PHE A 208 0.72 6.52 -11.59
C PHE A 208 0.13 6.31 -12.98
N LYS A 209 0.27 5.11 -13.54
CA LYS A 209 -0.16 4.86 -14.92
C LYS A 209 -0.64 3.44 -15.18
N ARG A 210 -1.79 3.36 -15.87
CA ARG A 210 -2.43 2.09 -16.30
C ARG A 210 -2.56 1.11 -15.12
N THR A 211 -3.29 1.52 -14.09
CA THR A 211 -3.52 0.68 -12.92
C THR A 211 -4.71 -0.25 -13.13
N PHE A 212 -4.73 -1.36 -12.39
CA PHE A 212 -5.81 -2.34 -12.47
C PHE A 212 -7.11 -1.78 -11.91
N ALA A 213 -7.12 -1.43 -10.63
CA ALA A 213 -8.18 -0.69 -9.97
C ALA A 213 -7.57 0.63 -9.44
N ASP A 214 -7.76 0.96 -8.17
CA ASP A 214 -7.36 2.25 -7.61
C ASP A 214 -5.84 2.44 -7.75
N ALA A 215 -5.44 3.65 -8.16
CA ALA A 215 -4.01 3.95 -8.26
C ALA A 215 -3.38 4.22 -6.90
N LEU A 216 -4.10 4.92 -6.03
CA LEU A 216 -3.69 5.22 -4.67
C LEU A 216 -4.91 5.15 -3.75
N ASP A 217 -4.84 4.33 -2.72
CA ASP A 217 -5.81 4.25 -1.63
C ASP A 217 -5.17 4.66 -0.31
N VAL A 218 -5.83 5.54 0.44
CA VAL A 218 -5.33 6.18 1.66
C VAL A 218 -6.38 6.11 2.78
N ASP A 219 -6.13 5.19 3.71
CA ASP A 219 -7.02 4.89 4.83
C ASP A 219 -6.47 5.41 6.16
N PHE A 220 -7.26 6.20 6.89
CA PHE A 220 -6.95 6.67 8.25
C PHE A 220 -5.58 7.33 8.38
N SER A 221 -5.16 8.04 7.34
CA SER A 221 -3.79 8.52 7.15
C SER A 221 -3.73 10.03 6.96
N SER A 222 -2.52 10.58 6.99
CA SER A 222 -2.31 12.00 6.71
C SER A 222 -1.06 12.23 5.88
N GLY A 223 -1.11 13.17 4.95
CA GLY A 223 0.03 13.35 4.04
C GLY A 223 -0.20 14.36 2.95
N GLU A 224 0.73 14.40 2.01
CA GLU A 224 0.67 15.28 0.86
C GLU A 224 0.99 14.57 -0.46
N ILE A 225 0.33 15.02 -1.52
CA ILE A 225 0.58 14.60 -2.91
C ILE A 225 0.84 15.86 -3.72
N VAL A 226 2.04 15.96 -4.31
CA VAL A 226 2.51 17.18 -4.98
C VAL A 226 3.10 16.85 -6.34
N ASN A 227 2.77 17.64 -7.36
CA ASN A 227 3.36 17.54 -8.71
C ASN A 227 3.28 16.12 -9.30
N THR A 228 2.16 15.42 -9.11
CA THR A 228 2.02 13.99 -9.44
C THR A 228 0.93 13.79 -10.48
N SER A 229 1.19 12.88 -11.43
CA SER A 229 0.28 12.58 -12.52
C SER A 229 -0.34 11.20 -12.37
N PHE A 230 -1.64 11.11 -12.62
CA PHE A 230 -2.44 9.89 -12.66
C PHE A 230 -3.01 9.74 -14.07
N VAL A 231 -2.57 8.71 -14.80
CA VAL A 231 -2.84 8.57 -16.23
C VAL A 231 -3.38 7.18 -16.54
N ARG A 232 -4.62 7.09 -17.03
CA ARG A 232 -5.27 5.80 -17.36
C ARG A 232 -5.43 4.89 -16.13
N CYS A 233 -5.68 5.45 -14.96
CA CYS A 233 -5.85 4.68 -13.72
C CYS A 233 -7.23 4.01 -13.65
N GLY A 234 -7.29 2.83 -13.05
CA GLY A 234 -8.48 1.99 -12.94
C GLY A 234 -8.96 1.36 -14.24
N THR A 235 -8.26 1.60 -15.36
CA THR A 235 -8.78 1.26 -16.70
C THR A 235 -8.63 -0.21 -17.07
N LEU A 236 -7.74 -0.97 -16.42
CA LEU A 236 -7.58 -2.39 -16.74
C LEU A 236 -8.69 -3.25 -16.09
N GLY A 237 -9.09 -2.91 -14.86
CA GLY A 237 -10.23 -3.49 -14.12
C GLY A 237 -11.57 -2.79 -14.36
N LYS A 238 -11.53 -1.57 -14.91
CA LYS A 238 -12.68 -0.70 -15.27
C LYS A 238 -13.52 -0.23 -14.07
N ASN A 239 -12.91 -0.09 -12.91
CA ASN A 239 -13.62 0.26 -11.67
C ASN A 239 -12.77 1.03 -10.66
N GLY A 240 -11.64 1.60 -11.09
CA GLY A 240 -10.69 2.22 -10.18
C GLY A 240 -10.65 3.75 -10.22
N ASP A 241 -10.39 4.32 -9.06
CA ASP A 241 -10.17 5.73 -8.82
C ASP A 241 -8.70 6.12 -9.03
N GLY A 242 -8.46 7.42 -9.22
CA GLY A 242 -7.10 7.98 -9.28
C GLY A 242 -6.49 8.02 -7.88
N VAL A 243 -7.22 8.65 -6.96
CA VAL A 243 -6.93 8.68 -5.53
C VAL A 243 -8.24 8.40 -4.79
N ASP A 244 -8.28 7.36 -3.96
CA ASP A 244 -9.36 7.13 -3.00
C ASP A 244 -8.87 7.40 -1.58
N VAL A 245 -9.67 8.09 -0.78
CA VAL A 245 -9.31 8.45 0.60
C VAL A 245 -10.45 8.21 1.58
N SER A 246 -10.19 7.48 2.66
CA SER A 246 -11.18 7.23 3.72
C SER A 246 -10.62 7.55 5.11
N GLY A 247 -11.35 8.34 5.91
CA GLY A 247 -10.94 8.75 7.26
C GLY A 247 -9.60 9.51 7.31
N SER A 248 -9.19 10.16 6.22
CA SER A 248 -7.83 10.68 6.02
C SER A 248 -7.78 12.20 5.87
N SER A 249 -6.66 12.82 6.22
CA SER A 249 -6.43 14.26 6.03
C SER A 249 -5.26 14.49 5.07
N ILE A 250 -5.53 14.89 3.83
CA ILE A 250 -4.50 15.03 2.81
C ILE A 250 -4.44 16.43 2.21
N ARG A 251 -3.24 16.85 1.82
CA ARG A 251 -3.02 18.03 0.98
C ARG A 251 -2.66 17.59 -0.43
N VAL A 252 -3.28 18.18 -1.44
CA VAL A 252 -2.98 17.92 -2.84
C VAL A 252 -2.55 19.22 -3.53
N LYS A 253 -1.53 19.14 -4.37
CA LYS A 253 -1.04 20.31 -5.11
C LYS A 253 -0.52 19.95 -6.49
N SER A 254 -0.96 20.69 -7.50
CA SER A 254 -0.50 20.53 -8.89
C SER A 254 -0.59 19.08 -9.38
N LEU A 255 -1.78 18.47 -9.24
CA LEU A 255 -2.05 17.10 -9.70
C LEU A 255 -2.65 17.09 -11.11
N ILE A 256 -2.26 16.10 -11.92
CA ILE A 256 -2.82 15.89 -13.25
C ILE A 256 -3.56 14.56 -13.26
N PHE A 257 -4.83 14.58 -13.65
CA PHE A 257 -5.64 13.39 -13.88
C PHE A 257 -6.01 13.30 -15.36
N ASP A 258 -5.63 12.21 -16.01
CA ASP A 258 -5.96 11.93 -17.41
C ASP A 258 -6.57 10.54 -17.52
N ASN A 259 -7.82 10.47 -18.01
CA ASN A 259 -8.55 9.24 -18.29
C ASN A 259 -8.62 8.27 -17.09
N ILE A 260 -9.30 8.68 -16.03
CA ILE A 260 -9.55 7.82 -14.85
C ILE A 260 -10.85 7.05 -15.04
N ALA A 261 -10.88 5.77 -14.64
CA ALA A 261 -11.99 4.88 -14.94
C ALA A 261 -13.29 5.18 -14.19
N ASP A 262 -13.20 5.52 -12.89
CA ASP A 262 -14.36 5.96 -12.08
C ASP A 262 -14.21 7.43 -11.66
N LYS A 263 -13.50 7.73 -10.57
CA LYS A 263 -13.32 9.10 -10.04
C LYS A 263 -11.86 9.48 -9.98
N ALA A 264 -11.55 10.72 -10.39
CA ALA A 264 -10.19 11.26 -10.27
C ALA A 264 -9.73 11.29 -8.81
N LEU A 265 -10.60 11.80 -7.93
CA LEU A 265 -10.41 11.86 -6.49
C LEU A 265 -11.73 11.45 -5.83
N SER A 266 -11.73 10.34 -5.10
CA SER A 266 -12.82 9.87 -4.26
C SER A 266 -12.51 10.23 -2.80
N VAL A 267 -13.46 10.88 -2.13
CA VAL A 267 -13.31 11.38 -0.76
C VAL A 267 -14.40 10.75 0.12
N GLY A 268 -14.02 9.67 0.79
CA GLY A 268 -14.83 8.88 1.72
C GLY A 268 -15.04 9.52 3.09
N GLU A 269 -15.68 8.79 4.00
CA GLU A 269 -16.20 9.35 5.25
C GLU A 269 -15.12 9.94 6.15
N ASN A 270 -15.43 11.10 6.75
CA ASN A 270 -14.54 11.83 7.67
C ASN A 270 -13.16 12.16 7.09
N SER A 271 -13.03 12.19 5.76
CA SER A 271 -11.82 12.69 5.10
C SER A 271 -11.83 14.21 4.93
N VAL A 272 -10.65 14.81 4.95
CA VAL A 272 -10.40 16.22 4.65
C VAL A 272 -9.36 16.29 3.54
N VAL A 273 -9.69 17.00 2.46
CA VAL A 273 -8.77 17.26 1.35
C VAL A 273 -8.61 18.75 1.19
N GLU A 274 -7.39 19.24 1.31
CA GLU A 274 -7.01 20.62 1.00
C GLU A 274 -6.26 20.65 -0.33
N GLY A 275 -6.71 21.48 -1.27
CA GLY A 275 -6.12 21.59 -2.61
C GLY A 275 -5.54 22.97 -2.88
N ASP A 276 -4.34 23.01 -3.43
CA ASP A 276 -3.70 24.22 -3.98
C ASP A 276 -3.37 23.99 -5.47
N ASP A 277 -3.35 25.06 -6.27
CA ASP A 277 -2.94 25.02 -7.69
C ASP A 277 -1.47 24.60 -7.86
#